data_AF-A0A9P1GS79-F1
#
_entry.id   AF-A0A9P1GS79-F1
#
_cell.length_a   1.000
_cell.length_b   1.000
_cell.length_c   1.000
_cell.angle_alpha   90.00
_cell.angle_beta   90.00
_cell.angle_gamma   90.00
#
_symmetry.space_group_name_H-M   'P 1'
#
loop_
_entity.id
_entity.type
_entity.pdbx_description
1 polymer ?
#
loop_
_entity_poly.entity_id
_entity_poly.type
_entity_poly.pdbx_seq_one_letter_code
_entity_poly.pdbx_strand_id
1 'polypeptide(L)'
;MASCAIAFSVWMRPSGDLDTRLASVIREVSEAFGAPPFAPHVTLLGNAPKGTVEEAKLATEKLAAKLAPFEVKILPDVVFHDTWNQNVLMYVEESPALLEANRQAQQTLLAREDATASFARPSGRPHSSLIYGDHPMEERPKIVSWIQDRAPWLKEGMSFTVGEIQLWAATRLQGESEKLLNELQSQKLEPRFPVDLKAELLQKKQICEAQRGQLFAKQGRSSQYTSVAQRNKAGRFGCSCH
;
A
#
# COMPACT_ATOMS: atom_id res chain seq x y z
N MET A 1 7.47 22.23 -29.25
CA MET A 1 7.54 21.78 -27.85
C MET A 1 7.79 20.29 -27.86
N ALA A 2 8.89 19.82 -27.26
CA ALA A 2 9.13 18.38 -27.13
C ALA A 2 8.03 17.78 -26.25
N SER A 3 7.22 16.87 -26.78
CA SER A 3 6.16 16.21 -26.03
C SER A 3 6.79 15.18 -25.09
N CYS A 4 6.76 15.45 -23.79
CA CYS A 4 7.17 14.49 -22.78
C CYS A 4 5.98 13.57 -22.48
N ALA A 5 6.12 12.27 -22.76
CA ALA A 5 5.12 11.30 -22.34
C ALA A 5 5.28 11.05 -20.83
N ILE A 6 4.26 11.40 -20.05
CA ILE A 6 4.20 11.12 -18.61
C ILE A 6 3.39 9.84 -18.42
N ALA A 7 4.00 8.82 -17.81
CA ALA A 7 3.31 7.61 -17.41
C ALA A 7 3.20 7.59 -15.88
N PHE A 8 2.03 7.24 -15.36
CA PHE A 8 1.81 7.15 -13.92
C PHE A 8 1.95 5.72 -13.42
N SER A 9 2.40 5.57 -12.18
CA SER A 9 2.40 4.29 -11.46
C SER A 9 1.90 4.50 -10.04
N VAL A 10 1.19 3.50 -9.52
CA VAL A 10 0.75 3.44 -8.13
C VAL A 10 1.53 2.35 -7.42
N TRP A 11 2.24 2.73 -6.38
CA TRP A 11 3.14 1.87 -5.63
C TRP A 11 2.68 1.69 -4.19
N MET A 12 2.96 0.51 -3.65
CA MET A 12 2.83 0.19 -2.23
C MET A 12 4.23 0.04 -1.67
N ARG A 13 4.52 0.71 -0.56
CA ARG A 13 5.86 0.65 0.03
C ARG A 13 5.84 -0.09 1.37
N PRO A 14 6.85 -0.93 1.64
CA PRO A 14 7.09 -1.40 2.99
C PRO A 14 7.42 -0.22 3.90
N SER A 15 7.27 -0.42 5.20
CA SER A 15 7.65 0.57 6.22
C SER A 15 8.50 -0.08 7.31
N GLY A 16 9.16 0.74 8.11
CA GLY A 16 9.99 0.28 9.23
C GLY A 16 11.23 -0.50 8.79
N ASP A 17 11.56 -1.54 9.56
CA ASP A 17 12.80 -2.32 9.36
C ASP A 17 12.86 -3.00 8.00
N LEU A 18 11.71 -3.42 7.44
CA LEU A 18 11.69 -4.08 6.14
C LEU A 18 12.09 -3.13 5.00
N ASP A 19 11.61 -1.89 5.02
CA ASP A 19 12.01 -0.86 4.04
C ASP A 19 13.51 -0.60 4.14
N THR A 20 14.05 -0.44 5.35
CA THR A 20 15.48 -0.21 5.57
C THR A 20 16.34 -1.37 5.02
N ARG A 21 15.95 -2.61 5.32
CA ARG A 21 16.70 -3.80 4.88
C ARG A 21 16.63 -4.00 3.37
N LEU A 22 15.45 -3.86 2.76
CA LEU A 22 15.30 -3.95 1.31
C LEU A 22 16.03 -2.82 0.59
N ALA A 23 15.99 -1.59 1.13
CA ALA A 23 16.70 -0.45 0.56
C ALA A 23 18.22 -0.67 0.57
N SER A 24 18.75 -1.31 1.63
CA SER A 24 20.17 -1.69 1.67
C SER A 24 20.50 -2.69 0.57
N VAL A 25 19.70 -3.75 0.41
CA VAL A 25 19.90 -4.77 -0.64
C VAL A 25 19.85 -4.14 -2.03
N ILE A 26 18.84 -3.32 -2.32
CA ILE A 26 18.68 -2.64 -3.62
C ILE A 26 19.88 -1.73 -3.89
N ARG A 27 20.30 -0.93 -2.91
CA ARG A 27 21.46 -0.04 -3.06
C ARG A 27 22.74 -0.83 -3.37
N GLU A 28 23.02 -1.86 -2.56
CA GLU A 28 24.26 -2.63 -2.68
C GLU A 28 24.32 -3.43 -3.99
N VAL A 29 23.20 -4.04 -4.43
CA VAL A 29 23.16 -4.75 -5.71
C VAL A 29 23.23 -3.78 -6.89
N SER A 30 22.58 -2.61 -6.79
CA SER A 30 22.67 -1.58 -7.81
C SER A 30 24.09 -1.06 -7.98
N GLU A 31 24.81 -0.84 -6.88
CA GLU A 31 26.22 -0.45 -6.92
C GLU A 31 27.11 -1.55 -7.53
N ALA A 32 26.91 -2.81 -7.12
CA ALA A 32 27.74 -3.93 -7.56
C ALA A 32 27.61 -4.25 -9.06
N PHE A 33 26.44 -3.97 -9.66
CA PHE A 33 26.14 -4.33 -11.05
C PHE A 33 25.87 -3.12 -11.96
N GLY A 34 26.07 -1.88 -11.48
CA GLY A 34 25.96 -0.69 -12.32
C GLY A 34 24.51 -0.34 -12.72
N ALA A 35 23.59 -0.43 -11.77
CA ALA A 35 22.18 -0.08 -11.95
C ALA A 35 21.77 1.16 -11.14
N PRO A 36 20.69 1.86 -11.53
CA PRO A 36 20.16 2.94 -10.72
C PRO A 36 19.57 2.40 -9.40
N PRO A 37 19.83 3.05 -8.26
CA PRO A 37 19.14 2.73 -7.02
C PRO A 37 17.70 3.25 -7.04
N PHE A 38 16.82 2.63 -6.27
CA PHE A 38 15.43 3.07 -6.11
C PHE A 38 14.90 2.65 -4.73
N ALA A 39 13.82 3.29 -4.29
CA ALA A 39 13.17 2.94 -3.03
C ALA A 39 12.40 1.60 -3.16
N PRO A 40 12.42 0.72 -2.14
CA PRO A 40 11.65 -0.53 -2.16
C PRO A 40 10.16 -0.26 -2.38
N HIS A 41 9.55 -1.02 -3.29
CA HIS A 41 8.12 -0.95 -3.56
C HIS A 41 7.59 -2.24 -4.20
N VAL A 42 6.27 -2.40 -4.13
CA VAL A 42 5.48 -3.33 -4.94
C VAL A 42 4.57 -2.51 -5.84
N THR A 43 4.60 -2.76 -7.15
CA THR A 43 3.75 -2.02 -8.09
C THR A 43 2.31 -2.53 -8.01
N LEU A 44 1.39 -1.68 -7.56
CA LEU A 44 -0.05 -1.98 -7.60
C LEU A 44 -0.59 -1.81 -9.02
N LEU A 45 -0.20 -0.73 -9.70
CA LEU A 45 -0.55 -0.46 -11.09
C LEU A 45 0.60 0.29 -11.76
N GLY A 46 1.12 -0.22 -12.88
CA GLY A 46 2.21 0.40 -13.63
C GLY A 46 1.76 0.97 -14.97
N ASN A 47 2.48 1.99 -15.46
CA ASN A 47 2.31 2.58 -16.79
C ASN A 47 0.86 2.96 -17.12
N ALA A 48 0.12 3.49 -16.16
CA ALA A 48 -1.23 3.99 -16.41
C ALA A 48 -1.15 5.17 -17.38
N PRO A 49 -1.66 5.04 -18.62
CA PRO A 49 -1.72 6.15 -19.54
C PRO A 49 -3.03 6.87 -19.27
N LYS A 50 -2.98 8.13 -18.85
CA LYS A 50 -4.01 9.16 -19.08
C LYS A 50 -3.70 10.43 -18.30
N GLY A 51 -3.96 11.54 -18.96
CA GLY A 51 -4.35 12.77 -18.29
C GLY A 51 -3.22 13.62 -17.74
N THR A 52 -3.65 14.69 -17.09
CA THR A 52 -2.80 15.61 -16.36
C THR A 52 -2.40 14.99 -15.01
N VAL A 53 -1.35 15.54 -14.40
CA VAL A 53 -0.94 15.19 -13.02
C VAL A 53 -2.12 15.30 -12.05
N GLU A 54 -2.95 16.33 -12.18
CA GLU A 54 -4.09 16.57 -11.27
C GLU A 54 -5.19 15.51 -11.42
N GLU A 55 -5.45 15.03 -12.63
CA GLU A 55 -6.39 13.92 -12.85
C GLU A 55 -5.88 12.62 -12.22
N ALA A 56 -4.59 12.34 -12.34
CA ALA A 56 -3.96 11.16 -11.74
C ALA A 56 -3.98 11.22 -10.19
N LYS A 57 -3.72 12.41 -9.62
CA LYS A 57 -3.84 12.66 -8.17
C LYS A 57 -5.26 12.39 -7.68
N LEU A 58 -6.27 13.02 -8.31
CA LEU A 58 -7.67 12.84 -7.95
C LEU A 58 -8.13 11.38 -8.09
N ALA A 59 -7.67 10.67 -9.13
CA ALA A 59 -7.95 9.24 -9.30
C ALA A 59 -7.31 8.40 -8.18
N THR A 60 -6.10 8.76 -7.75
CA THR A 60 -5.39 8.08 -6.65
C THR A 60 -6.08 8.31 -5.31
N GLU A 61 -6.59 9.51 -5.03
CA GLU A 61 -7.40 9.80 -3.84
C GLU A 61 -8.68 8.97 -3.81
N LYS A 62 -9.39 8.92 -4.95
CA LYS A 62 -10.58 8.07 -5.09
C LYS A 62 -10.27 6.60 -4.90
N LEU A 63 -9.11 6.13 -5.34
CA LEU A 63 -8.65 4.76 -5.09
C LEU A 63 -8.38 4.54 -3.61
N ALA A 64 -7.58 5.41 -2.96
CA ALA A 64 -7.25 5.30 -1.55
C ALA A 64 -8.51 5.25 -0.66
N ALA A 65 -9.51 6.07 -0.96
CA ALA A 65 -10.80 6.07 -0.26
C ALA A 65 -11.59 4.74 -0.37
N LYS A 66 -11.28 3.91 -1.38
CA LYS A 66 -11.89 2.59 -1.57
C LYS A 66 -11.15 1.46 -0.87
N LEU A 67 -9.88 1.65 -0.55
CA LEU A 67 -9.03 0.63 0.06
C LEU A 67 -9.00 0.78 1.58
N ALA A 68 -9.02 -0.35 2.27
CA ALA A 68 -8.60 -0.43 3.66
C ALA A 68 -7.14 -0.90 3.70
N PRO A 69 -6.38 -0.66 4.79
CA PRO A 69 -5.07 -1.28 4.97
C PRO A 69 -5.14 -2.80 4.81
N PHE A 70 -4.14 -3.39 4.14
CA PHE A 70 -4.07 -4.83 3.90
C PHE A 70 -2.63 -5.33 3.97
N GLU A 71 -2.47 -6.64 4.21
CA GLU A 71 -1.15 -7.26 4.23
C GLU A 71 -0.70 -7.65 2.82
N VAL A 72 0.57 -7.40 2.53
CA VAL A 72 1.28 -7.89 1.35
C VAL A 72 2.39 -8.82 1.82
N LYS A 73 2.46 -10.00 1.19
CA LYS A 73 3.48 -11.01 1.47
C LYS A 73 4.41 -11.18 0.28
N ILE A 74 5.70 -10.93 0.49
CA ILE A 74 6.78 -11.18 -0.48
C ILE A 74 7.24 -12.63 -0.30
N LEU A 75 7.23 -13.38 -1.39
CA LEU A 75 7.62 -14.79 -1.46
C LEU A 75 9.15 -14.92 -1.50
N PRO A 76 9.71 -16.02 -0.97
CA PRO A 76 11.16 -16.14 -0.74
C PRO A 76 12.02 -16.28 -2.01
N ASP A 77 11.41 -16.54 -3.16
CA ASP A 77 12.13 -16.80 -4.41
C ASP A 77 12.57 -15.50 -5.08
N VAL A 78 13.88 -15.37 -5.28
CA VAL A 78 14.49 -14.35 -6.14
C VAL A 78 14.58 -14.91 -7.56
N VAL A 79 13.93 -14.23 -8.49
CA VAL A 79 13.83 -14.64 -9.90
C VAL A 79 14.21 -13.49 -10.83
N PHE A 80 14.35 -13.77 -12.12
CA PHE A 80 14.69 -12.74 -13.11
C PHE A 80 13.87 -12.87 -14.40
N HIS A 81 13.73 -11.77 -15.12
CA HIS A 81 13.13 -11.73 -16.46
C HIS A 81 13.89 -10.78 -17.40
N ASP A 82 13.59 -10.88 -18.69
CA ASP A 82 14.27 -10.12 -19.75
C ASP A 82 13.64 -8.75 -20.01
N THR A 83 13.49 -7.93 -18.97
CA THR A 83 13.06 -6.53 -19.14
C THR A 83 13.69 -5.64 -18.07
N TRP A 84 13.94 -4.38 -18.44
CA TRP A 84 14.59 -3.38 -17.58
C TRP A 84 14.03 -3.30 -16.15
N ASN A 85 12.70 -3.22 -15.97
CA ASN A 85 12.07 -3.09 -14.64
C ASN A 85 11.70 -4.41 -13.97
N GLN A 86 11.81 -5.53 -14.66
CA GLN A 86 11.60 -6.87 -14.09
C GLN A 86 12.87 -7.70 -14.20
N ASN A 87 14.03 -7.05 -14.05
CA ASN A 87 15.33 -7.68 -14.22
C ASN A 87 15.58 -8.73 -13.14
N VAL A 88 15.75 -8.34 -11.86
CA VAL A 88 15.74 -9.29 -10.73
C VAL A 88 14.73 -8.82 -9.70
N LEU A 89 13.89 -9.73 -9.24
CA LEU A 89 12.73 -9.43 -8.41
C LEU A 89 12.36 -10.59 -7.49
N MET A 90 11.47 -10.31 -6.54
CA MET A 90 10.77 -11.30 -5.74
C MET A 90 9.28 -11.24 -6.03
N TYR A 91 8.64 -12.39 -6.14
CA TYR A 91 7.19 -12.43 -6.31
C TYR A 91 6.47 -12.04 -5.03
N VAL A 92 5.25 -11.54 -5.21
CA VAL A 92 4.33 -11.25 -4.13
C VAL A 92 3.17 -12.26 -4.21
N GLU A 93 2.66 -12.66 -3.05
CA GLU A 93 1.49 -13.52 -2.96
C GLU A 93 0.25 -12.80 -3.53
N GLU A 94 -0.48 -13.47 -4.42
CA GLU A 94 -1.71 -12.97 -5.03
C GLU A 94 -2.90 -13.11 -4.06
N SER A 95 -2.82 -12.40 -2.93
CA SER A 95 -3.89 -12.40 -1.93
C SER A 95 -5.17 -11.77 -2.49
N PRO A 96 -6.37 -12.19 -2.02
CA PRO A 96 -7.63 -11.59 -2.47
C PRO A 96 -7.67 -10.07 -2.30
N ALA A 97 -7.09 -9.53 -1.22
CA ALA A 97 -7.03 -8.10 -0.96
C ALA A 97 -6.14 -7.36 -1.98
N LEU A 98 -4.98 -7.92 -2.33
CA LEU A 98 -4.09 -7.33 -3.34
C LEU A 98 -4.70 -7.36 -4.74
N LEU A 99 -5.30 -8.49 -5.12
CA LEU A 99 -5.96 -8.64 -6.42
C LEU A 99 -7.13 -7.66 -6.54
N GLU A 100 -7.94 -7.52 -5.49
CA GLU A 100 -9.04 -6.55 -5.46
C GLU A 100 -8.52 -5.11 -5.52
N ALA A 101 -7.43 -4.78 -4.80
CA ALA A 101 -6.81 -3.47 -4.88
C ALA A 101 -6.30 -3.13 -6.29
N ASN A 102 -5.65 -4.09 -6.98
CA ASN A 102 -5.21 -3.91 -8.37
C ASN A 102 -6.40 -3.72 -9.31
N ARG A 103 -7.45 -4.54 -9.15
CA ARG A 103 -8.68 -4.43 -9.93
C ARG A 103 -9.30 -3.04 -9.79
N GLN A 104 -9.43 -2.54 -8.56
CA GLN A 104 -9.95 -1.20 -8.29
C GLN A 104 -9.04 -0.09 -8.83
N ALA A 105 -7.72 -0.28 -8.80
CA ALA A 105 -6.77 0.64 -9.40
C ALA A 105 -6.95 0.71 -10.92
N GLN A 106 -7.12 -0.43 -11.59
CA GLN A 106 -7.42 -0.47 -13.03
C GLN A 106 -8.74 0.20 -13.36
N GLN A 107 -9.81 -0.08 -12.60
CA GLN A 107 -11.10 0.58 -12.80
C GLN A 107 -10.98 2.12 -12.65
N THR A 108 -10.25 2.58 -11.65
CA THR A 108 -10.21 4.00 -11.28
C THR A 108 -9.23 4.81 -12.14
N LEU A 109 -8.03 4.29 -12.39
CA LEU A 109 -6.99 5.01 -13.15
C LEU A 109 -7.02 4.73 -14.66
N LEU A 110 -7.55 3.59 -15.10
CA LEU A 110 -7.64 3.26 -16.54
C LEU A 110 -9.04 3.43 -17.12
N ALA A 111 -10.05 3.67 -16.27
CA ALA A 111 -11.48 3.72 -16.64
C ALA A 111 -11.95 2.42 -17.34
N ARG A 112 -11.53 1.27 -16.80
CA ARG A 112 -11.93 -0.06 -17.28
C ARG A 112 -12.93 -0.69 -16.33
N GLU A 113 -14.23 -0.48 -16.54
CA GLU A 113 -15.28 -0.92 -15.61
C GLU A 113 -15.31 -2.44 -15.40
N ASP A 114 -14.99 -3.21 -16.45
CA ASP A 114 -14.93 -4.67 -16.47
C ASP A 114 -13.54 -5.23 -16.13
N ALA A 115 -12.64 -4.41 -15.57
CA ALA A 115 -11.27 -4.83 -15.29
C ALA A 115 -11.23 -6.04 -14.34
N THR A 116 -10.37 -6.99 -14.71
CA THR A 116 -9.89 -8.06 -13.83
C THR A 116 -8.49 -7.72 -13.36
N ALA A 117 -8.08 -8.30 -12.22
CA ALA A 117 -6.73 -8.09 -11.71
C ALA A 117 -5.69 -8.54 -12.75
N SER A 118 -4.72 -7.67 -13.04
CA SER A 118 -3.69 -7.94 -14.04
C SER A 118 -2.42 -7.15 -13.72
N PHE A 119 -1.28 -7.76 -14.03
CA PHE A 119 0.05 -7.18 -13.76
C PHE A 119 0.88 -7.15 -15.04
N ALA A 120 1.85 -6.25 -15.08
CA ALA A 120 2.68 -6.06 -16.25
C ALA A 120 3.49 -7.32 -16.60
N ARG A 121 3.50 -7.68 -17.88
CA ARG A 121 4.47 -8.63 -18.45
C ARG A 121 5.90 -8.10 -18.25
N PRO A 122 6.93 -8.97 -18.21
CA PRO A 122 6.91 -10.41 -18.49
C PRO A 122 6.30 -11.29 -17.40
N SER A 123 6.51 -10.99 -16.12
CA SER A 123 6.04 -11.85 -15.02
C SER A 123 4.54 -12.09 -15.04
N GLY A 124 3.75 -11.05 -15.35
CA GLY A 124 2.30 -11.11 -15.26
C GLY A 124 1.78 -11.31 -13.83
N ARG A 125 2.63 -11.05 -12.83
CA ARG A 125 2.38 -11.30 -11.40
C ARG A 125 2.85 -10.11 -10.56
N PRO A 126 2.27 -9.88 -9.37
CA PRO A 126 2.76 -8.84 -8.48
C PRO A 126 4.16 -9.19 -7.99
N HIS A 127 5.02 -8.18 -7.88
CA HIS A 127 6.42 -8.36 -7.52
C HIS A 127 7.02 -7.11 -6.86
N SER A 128 8.13 -7.33 -6.16
CA SER A 128 9.05 -6.30 -5.71
C SER A 128 10.38 -6.46 -6.43
N SER A 129 10.77 -5.45 -7.21
CA SER A 129 12.05 -5.48 -7.93
C SER A 129 13.21 -5.20 -6.96
N LEU A 130 14.32 -5.89 -7.17
CA LEU A 130 15.55 -5.73 -6.40
C LEU A 130 16.63 -4.98 -7.20
N ILE A 131 16.57 -5.04 -8.53
CA ILE A 131 17.44 -4.28 -9.42
C ILE A 131 16.71 -3.98 -10.74
N TYR A 132 17.01 -2.83 -11.32
CA TYR A 132 16.60 -2.44 -12.67
C TYR A 132 17.81 -2.47 -13.62
N GLY A 133 17.57 -2.64 -14.91
CA GLY A 133 18.64 -2.58 -15.92
C GLY A 133 18.53 -3.67 -16.97
N ASP A 134 19.23 -3.48 -18.08
CA ASP A 134 19.26 -4.38 -19.23
C ASP A 134 20.48 -5.31 -19.19
N HIS A 135 20.68 -5.97 -18.05
CA HIS A 135 21.81 -6.89 -17.87
C HIS A 135 21.65 -8.11 -18.79
N PRO A 136 22.72 -8.62 -19.42
CA PRO A 136 22.65 -9.82 -20.24
C PRO A 136 22.08 -11.03 -19.49
N MET A 137 21.44 -11.95 -20.21
CA MET A 137 20.76 -13.11 -19.62
C MET A 137 21.71 -14.00 -18.81
N GLU A 138 22.97 -14.12 -19.24
CA GLU A 138 24.03 -14.87 -18.59
C GLU A 138 24.54 -14.23 -17.28
N GLU A 139 24.28 -12.94 -17.07
CA GLU A 139 24.67 -12.21 -15.87
C GLU A 139 23.62 -12.30 -14.77
N ARG A 140 22.34 -12.37 -15.13
CA ARG A 140 21.22 -12.39 -14.17
C ARG A 140 21.30 -13.51 -13.11
N PRO A 141 21.67 -14.77 -13.44
CA PRO A 141 21.89 -15.79 -12.42
C PRO A 141 22.99 -15.43 -11.40
N LYS A 142 24.02 -14.69 -11.82
CA LYS A 142 25.09 -14.22 -10.91
C LYS A 142 24.56 -13.15 -9.98
N ILE A 143 23.72 -12.24 -10.48
CA ILE A 143 23.04 -11.22 -9.66
C ILE A 143 22.13 -11.90 -8.61
N VAL A 144 21.35 -12.91 -9.02
CA VAL A 144 20.51 -13.68 -8.09
C VAL A 144 21.34 -14.34 -6.99
N SER A 145 22.42 -15.06 -7.35
CA SER A 145 23.31 -15.68 -6.36
C SER A 145 23.90 -14.64 -5.40
N TRP A 146 24.39 -13.53 -5.95
CA TRP A 146 24.99 -12.45 -5.18
C TRP A 146 24.01 -11.85 -4.15
N ILE A 147 22.75 -11.65 -4.53
CA ILE A 147 21.69 -11.18 -3.63
C ILE A 147 21.44 -12.23 -2.55
N GLN A 148 21.27 -13.50 -2.93
CA GLN A 148 20.95 -14.58 -2.00
C GLN A 148 22.05 -14.82 -0.96
N ASP A 149 23.31 -14.61 -1.33
CA ASP A 149 24.47 -14.75 -0.43
C ASP A 149 24.55 -13.61 0.60
N ARG A 150 24.23 -12.38 0.18
CA ARG A 150 24.28 -11.18 1.06
C ARG A 150 23.02 -10.97 1.88
N ALA A 151 21.89 -11.43 1.38
CA ALA A 151 20.60 -11.28 2.00
C ALA A 151 19.90 -12.65 2.19
N PRO A 152 20.51 -13.58 2.95
CA PRO A 152 19.94 -14.93 3.15
C PRO A 152 18.55 -14.90 3.81
N TRP A 153 18.28 -13.84 4.58
CA TRP A 153 16.99 -13.57 5.21
C TRP A 153 15.82 -13.40 4.23
N LEU A 154 16.08 -13.11 2.95
CA LEU A 154 15.02 -13.07 1.93
C LEU A 154 14.32 -14.43 1.79
N LYS A 155 14.99 -15.54 2.14
CA LYS A 155 14.46 -16.91 2.06
C LYS A 155 13.40 -17.21 3.12
N GLU A 156 13.26 -16.37 4.14
CA GLU A 156 12.27 -16.56 5.20
C GLU A 156 10.86 -16.12 4.75
N GLY A 157 10.75 -15.41 3.63
CA GLY A 157 9.55 -14.69 3.25
C GLY A 157 9.32 -13.48 4.16
N MET A 158 8.59 -12.49 3.66
CA MET A 158 8.38 -11.23 4.39
C MET A 158 6.94 -10.78 4.21
N SER A 159 6.40 -10.11 5.21
CA SER A 159 5.10 -9.44 5.12
C SER A 159 5.21 -7.99 5.56
N PHE A 160 4.38 -7.12 4.98
CA PHE A 160 4.17 -5.77 5.49
C PHE A 160 2.73 -5.33 5.30
N THR A 161 2.28 -4.44 6.18
CA THR A 161 0.97 -3.78 6.04
C THR A 161 1.10 -2.60 5.09
N VAL A 162 0.26 -2.58 4.05
CA VAL A 162 0.06 -1.42 3.18
C VAL A 162 -0.84 -0.44 3.91
N GLY A 163 -0.24 0.57 4.54
CA GLY A 163 -0.96 1.69 5.17
C GLY A 163 -1.10 2.90 4.25
N GLU A 164 -0.40 2.92 3.13
CA GLU A 164 -0.43 4.01 2.15
C GLU A 164 -0.17 3.52 0.73
N ILE A 165 -0.67 4.26 -0.26
CA ILE A 165 -0.32 4.11 -1.67
C ILE A 165 0.30 5.41 -2.20
N GLN A 166 1.24 5.29 -3.11
CA GLN A 166 1.99 6.43 -3.65
C GLN A 166 1.79 6.53 -5.16
N LEU A 167 1.53 7.75 -5.64
CA LEU A 167 1.47 8.08 -7.05
C LEU A 167 2.84 8.58 -7.53
N TRP A 168 3.34 7.95 -8.58
CA TRP A 168 4.61 8.28 -9.21
C TRP A 168 4.42 8.65 -10.67
N ALA A 169 5.08 9.71 -11.11
CA ALA A 169 5.23 10.03 -12.52
C ALA A 169 6.59 9.58 -13.02
N ALA A 170 6.57 8.92 -14.16
CA ALA A 170 7.75 8.54 -14.88
C ALA A 170 7.82 9.36 -16.17
N THR A 171 8.83 10.22 -16.24
CA THR A 171 9.06 11.14 -17.36
C THR A 171 10.21 10.62 -18.19
N ARG A 172 10.01 10.48 -19.50
CA ARG A 172 11.09 10.16 -20.44
C ARG A 172 11.40 11.39 -21.27
N LEU A 173 12.58 11.97 -21.05
CA LEU A 173 13.07 13.07 -21.87
C LEU A 173 13.50 12.54 -23.24
N GLN A 174 13.21 13.32 -24.28
CA GLN A 174 13.47 12.90 -25.66
C GLN A 174 14.99 12.85 -25.90
N GLY A 175 15.52 11.67 -26.21
CA GLY A 175 16.97 11.46 -26.40
C GLY A 175 17.71 10.92 -25.17
N GLU A 176 17.04 10.76 -24.03
CA GLU A 176 17.61 10.19 -22.82
C GLU A 176 17.12 8.75 -22.59
N SER A 177 18.05 7.86 -22.22
CA SER A 177 17.75 6.51 -21.75
C SER A 177 17.20 6.52 -20.32
N GLU A 178 17.48 7.57 -19.55
CA GLU A 178 17.11 7.67 -18.14
C GLU A 178 15.64 8.07 -17.97
N LYS A 179 14.97 7.33 -17.08
CA LYS A 179 13.58 7.58 -16.69
C LYS A 179 13.61 8.35 -15.37
N LEU A 180 13.19 9.60 -15.37
CA LEU A 180 13.03 10.37 -14.14
C LEU A 180 11.76 9.90 -13.43
N LEU A 181 11.91 9.42 -12.19
CA LEU A 181 10.82 8.98 -11.33
C LEU A 181 10.59 10.03 -10.24
N ASN A 182 9.42 10.66 -10.28
CA ASN A 182 9.02 11.67 -9.30
C ASN A 182 7.80 11.19 -8.52
N GLU A 183 7.90 11.13 -7.21
CA GLU A 183 6.73 10.98 -6.34
C GLU A 183 5.88 12.24 -6.44
N LEU A 184 4.59 12.08 -6.72
CA LEU A 184 3.65 13.19 -6.86
C LEU A 184 2.77 13.35 -5.62
N GLN A 185 2.45 12.25 -4.95
CA GLN A 185 1.50 12.20 -3.84
C GLN A 185 1.60 10.86 -3.12
N SER A 186 1.45 10.88 -1.79
CA SER A 186 1.14 9.70 -0.97
C SER A 186 -0.26 9.83 -0.36
N GLN A 187 -0.99 8.72 -0.28
CA GLN A 187 -2.34 8.65 0.29
C GLN A 187 -2.45 7.53 1.32
N LYS A 188 -2.81 7.90 2.55
CA LYS A 188 -3.06 6.94 3.65
C LYS A 188 -4.35 6.16 3.40
N LEU A 189 -4.31 4.89 3.78
CA LEU A 189 -5.46 4.01 3.75
C LEU A 189 -6.12 4.03 5.12
N GLU A 190 -7.41 4.35 5.15
CA GLU A 190 -8.16 4.41 6.40
C GLU A 190 -8.84 3.07 6.70
N PRO A 191 -8.85 2.61 7.96
CA PRO A 191 -9.60 1.42 8.34
C PRO A 191 -11.08 1.55 7.96
N ARG A 192 -11.57 0.65 7.11
CA ARG A 192 -13.00 0.56 6.82
C ARG A 192 -13.68 -0.24 7.93
N PHE A 193 -14.34 0.47 8.84
CA PHE A 193 -15.32 -0.16 9.70
C PHE A 193 -16.53 -0.56 8.84
N PRO A 194 -17.02 -1.81 8.94
CA PRO A 194 -18.28 -2.17 8.32
C PRO A 194 -19.34 -1.13 8.72
N VAL A 195 -20.12 -0.64 7.76
CA VAL A 195 -21.18 0.37 7.99
C VAL A 195 -22.11 -0.12 9.11
N ASP A 196 -22.38 -1.44 9.11
CA ASP A 196 -23.20 -2.12 10.10
C ASP A 196 -22.58 -2.11 11.50
N LEU A 197 -21.25 -2.25 11.62
CA LEU A 197 -20.57 -2.23 12.92
C LEU A 197 -20.58 -0.82 13.53
N LYS A 198 -20.44 0.22 12.69
CA LYS A 198 -20.54 1.61 13.16
C LYS A 198 -21.97 1.94 13.62
N ALA A 199 -22.97 1.48 12.88
CA ALA A 199 -24.37 1.60 13.27
C ALA A 199 -24.68 0.83 14.56
N GLU A 200 -24.19 -0.41 14.68
CA GLU A 200 -24.35 -1.27 15.85
C GLU A 200 -23.68 -0.67 17.09
N LEU A 201 -22.46 -0.13 16.96
CA LEU A 201 -21.75 0.55 18.04
C LEU A 201 -22.48 1.83 18.49
N LEU A 202 -23.04 2.58 17.54
CA LEU A 202 -23.83 3.76 17.85
C LEU A 202 -25.13 3.38 18.59
N GLN A 203 -25.79 2.31 18.16
CA GLN A 203 -26.98 1.78 18.80
C GLN A 203 -26.67 1.26 20.22
N LYS A 204 -25.59 0.50 20.41
CA LYS A 204 -25.13 0.04 21.74
C LYS A 204 -24.82 1.22 22.66
N LYS A 205 -24.18 2.28 22.15
CA LYS A 205 -23.93 3.51 22.92
C LYS A 205 -25.24 4.16 23.39
N GLN A 206 -26.22 4.30 22.50
CA GLN A 206 -27.53 4.88 22.81
C GLN A 206 -28.29 4.05 23.87
N ILE A 207 -28.26 2.71 23.76
CA ILE A 207 -28.86 1.80 24.73
C ILE A 207 -28.21 1.97 26.12
N CYS A 208 -26.89 1.98 26.19
CA CYS A 208 -26.16 2.19 27.44
C CYS A 208 -26.48 3.56 28.07
N GLU A 209 -26.58 4.61 27.25
CA GLU A 209 -26.94 5.96 27.73
C GLU A 209 -28.38 6.00 28.28
N ALA A 210 -29.33 5.33 27.61
CA ALA A 210 -30.73 5.24 28.03
C ALA A 210 -30.89 4.42 29.33
N GLN A 211 -30.29 3.24 29.41
CA GLN A 211 -30.32 2.39 30.61
C GLN A 211 -29.75 3.12 31.83
N ARG A 212 -28.66 3.87 31.62
CA ARG A 212 -28.07 4.68 32.69
C ARG A 212 -28.97 5.85 33.10
N GLY A 213 -29.66 6.49 32.15
CA GLY A 213 -30.67 7.51 32.45
C GLY A 213 -31.79 6.95 33.34
N GLN A 214 -32.27 5.74 33.04
CA GLN A 214 -33.27 5.05 33.85
C GLN A 214 -32.76 4.69 35.26
N LEU A 215 -31.50 4.25 35.39
CA LEU A 215 -30.86 3.99 36.68
C LEU A 215 -30.79 5.24 37.56
N PHE A 216 -30.34 6.38 36.99
CA PHE A 216 -30.31 7.64 37.73
C PHE A 216 -31.72 8.12 38.13
N ALA A 217 -32.72 7.87 37.27
CA ALA A 217 -34.12 8.19 37.60
C ALA A 217 -34.66 7.35 38.75
N LYS A 218 -34.41 6.03 38.75
CA LYS A 218 -34.80 5.12 39.85
C LYS A 218 -34.13 5.48 41.19
N GLN A 219 -32.92 6.04 41.15
CA GLN A 219 -32.21 6.49 42.34
C GLN A 219 -32.62 7.88 42.83
N GLY A 220 -33.57 8.56 42.16
CA GLY A 220 -33.97 9.93 42.51
C GLY A 220 -32.88 10.99 42.21
N ARG A 221 -31.90 10.65 41.36
CA ARG A 221 -30.73 11.49 41.07
C ARG A 221 -30.80 12.19 39.71
N SER A 222 -31.96 12.15 39.05
CA SER A 222 -32.18 12.74 37.72
C SER A 222 -31.86 14.24 37.69
N SER A 223 -32.16 14.95 38.79
CA SER A 223 -31.97 16.40 38.95
C SER A 223 -30.56 16.78 39.42
N GLN A 224 -29.73 15.83 39.87
CA GLN A 224 -28.37 16.11 40.36
C GLN A 224 -27.36 16.41 39.24
N TYR A 225 -27.67 16.07 37.99
CA TYR A 225 -26.72 16.18 36.88
C TYR A 225 -27.33 16.85 35.65
N THR A 226 -26.88 18.08 35.38
CA THR A 226 -27.39 18.91 34.29
C THR A 226 -26.72 18.58 32.94
N SER A 227 -25.63 17.82 32.92
CA SER A 227 -24.96 17.41 31.68
C SER A 227 -24.54 15.94 31.63
N VAL A 228 -24.41 15.43 30.40
CA VAL A 228 -23.91 14.07 30.12
C VAL A 228 -22.50 13.87 30.67
N ALA A 229 -21.65 14.91 30.63
CA ALA A 229 -20.30 14.87 31.18
C ALA A 229 -20.29 14.69 32.71
N GLN A 230 -21.19 15.35 33.43
CA GLN A 230 -21.32 15.17 34.88
C GLN A 230 -21.82 13.76 35.24
N ARG A 231 -22.77 13.22 34.47
CA ARG A 231 -23.25 11.83 34.62
C ARG A 231 -22.14 10.81 34.31
N ASN A 232 -21.31 11.07 33.30
CA ASN A 232 -20.14 10.25 32.95
C ASN A 232 -19.12 10.21 34.09
N LYS A 233 -18.89 11.34 34.76
CA LYS A 233 -17.97 11.43 35.91
C LYS A 233 -18.53 10.69 37.13
N ALA A 234 -19.82 10.80 37.41
CA ALA A 234 -20.47 10.15 38.54
C ALA A 234 -20.60 8.62 38.40
N GLY A 235 -20.86 8.12 37.18
CA GLY A 235 -20.98 6.68 36.92
C GLY A 235 -19.66 5.89 37.02
N ARG A 236 -18.50 6.56 36.88
CA ARG A 236 -17.17 5.91 36.99
C ARG A 236 -16.77 5.54 38.42
N PHE A 237 -17.40 6.14 39.44
CA PHE A 237 -17.09 5.86 40.85
C PHE A 237 -17.95 4.74 41.47
N GLY A 238 -18.87 4.13 40.70
CA GLY A 238 -19.79 3.09 41.18
C GLY A 238 -19.52 1.67 40.69
N CYS A 239 -18.55 1.46 39.79
CA CYS A 239 -18.14 0.12 39.35
C CYS A 239 -16.89 -0.32 40.12
N SER A 240 -17.06 -0.65 41.40
CA SER A 240 -16.17 -1.62 42.06
C SER A 240 -16.64 -3.00 41.61
N CYS A 241 -15.84 -3.68 40.80
CA CYS A 241 -16.05 -5.09 40.49
C CYS A 241 -16.08 -5.89 41.80
N HIS A 242 -17.17 -6.62 42.02
CA HIS A 242 -17.23 -7.80 42.88
C HIS A 242 -17.66 -8.95 41.97
#